data_AF-A0A4U6XND7-F1
#
_entry.id   AF-A0A4U6XND7-F1
#
_cell.length_a   1.000
_cell.length_b   1.000
_cell.length_c   1.000
_cell.angle_alpha   90.00
_cell.angle_beta   90.00
_cell.angle_gamma   90.00
#
_symmetry.space_group_name_H-M   'P 1'
#
loop_
_entity.id
_entity.type
_entity.pdbx_description
1 polymer ?
#
loop_
_entity_poly.entity_id
_entity_poly.type
_entity_poly.pdbx_seq_one_letter_code
_entity_poly.pdbx_strand_id
1 'polypeptide(L)'
;MFRPGFTQAQAIQNKPNLAVKSAAKIYLVPRTTLRRRLNGTPSQPNTMPNSRKLTALEEEKLVKYILDLDSQSFPPQLSGVEEMANRLLDDRNASPLQTRFFRKYDCKRAQCEEPDAINAWFRLVVNTIAKYGIVGLDIYNFDETGFMLLLLLLLLLYLTLWRQGWNLCCRPPEGYVAWRAVG
;
A
#
# COMPACT_ATOMS: atom_id res chain seq x y z
N MET A 1 -5.61 1.46 -19.91
CA MET A 1 -6.48 1.89 -18.79
C MET A 1 -7.63 0.90 -18.62
N PHE A 2 -7.48 -0.11 -17.76
CA PHE A 2 -8.56 -1.03 -17.40
C PHE A 2 -9.21 -0.50 -16.12
N ARG A 3 -10.49 -0.09 -16.18
CA ARG A 3 -11.20 0.37 -14.99
C ARG A 3 -11.44 -0.83 -14.04
N PRO A 4 -11.03 -0.75 -12.76
CA PRO A 4 -11.41 -1.74 -11.77
C PRO A 4 -12.92 -1.60 -11.50
N GLY A 5 -13.68 -2.67 -11.68
CA GLY A 5 -15.11 -2.70 -11.37
C GLY A 5 -16.04 -3.14 -12.51
N PHE A 6 -15.56 -3.24 -13.76
CA PHE A 6 -16.38 -3.76 -14.87
C PHE A 6 -15.79 -5.08 -15.40
N THR A 7 -16.40 -6.21 -15.04
CA THR A 7 -15.93 -7.51 -15.53
C THR A 7 -16.49 -7.79 -16.93
N GLN A 8 -15.68 -8.39 -17.81
CA GLN A 8 -16.11 -8.74 -19.18
C GLN A 8 -17.30 -9.72 -19.21
N ALA A 9 -17.52 -10.46 -18.12
CA ALA A 9 -18.69 -11.32 -17.95
C ALA A 9 -19.98 -10.51 -17.69
N GLN A 10 -19.92 -9.48 -16.83
CA GLN A 10 -21.03 -8.54 -16.60
C GLN A 10 -21.39 -7.78 -17.89
N ALA A 11 -20.39 -7.41 -18.70
CA ALA A 11 -20.62 -6.74 -19.98
C ALA A 11 -21.35 -7.62 -21.03
N ILE A 12 -21.27 -8.95 -20.91
CA ILE A 12 -21.98 -9.91 -21.76
C ILE A 12 -23.36 -10.23 -21.21
N GLN A 13 -23.50 -10.36 -19.89
CA GLN A 13 -24.82 -10.52 -19.25
C GLN A 13 -25.75 -9.34 -19.54
N ASN A 14 -25.20 -8.12 -19.63
CA ASN A 14 -25.95 -6.91 -20.01
C ASN A 14 -26.34 -6.85 -21.50
N LYS A 15 -25.84 -7.78 -22.35
CA LYS A 15 -26.19 -7.89 -23.78
C LYS A 15 -26.57 -9.34 -24.13
N PRO A 16 -27.83 -9.75 -23.90
CA PRO A 16 -28.24 -11.16 -23.99
C PRO A 16 -28.09 -11.80 -25.38
N ASN A 17 -27.92 -11.02 -26.45
CA ASN A 17 -27.82 -11.52 -27.83
C ASN A 17 -26.37 -11.68 -28.36
N LEU A 18 -25.35 -11.46 -27.52
CA LEU A 18 -23.95 -11.62 -27.92
C LEU A 18 -23.47 -13.06 -27.67
N ALA A 19 -23.22 -13.79 -28.76
CA ALA A 19 -22.57 -15.10 -28.68
C ALA A 19 -21.19 -14.99 -28.01
N VAL A 20 -20.83 -15.99 -27.19
CA VAL A 20 -19.53 -16.05 -26.49
C VAL A 20 -18.34 -15.97 -27.47
N LYS A 21 -18.51 -16.43 -28.73
CA LYS A 21 -17.52 -16.23 -29.83
C LYS A 21 -17.28 -14.75 -30.11
N SER A 22 -18.41 -14.07 -30.27
CA SER A 22 -18.61 -12.65 -30.49
C SER A 22 -17.72 -11.83 -29.57
N ALA A 23 -18.07 -11.99 -28.31
CA ALA A 23 -17.49 -11.28 -27.19
C ALA A 23 -16.01 -11.65 -26.96
N ALA A 24 -15.62 -12.92 -27.10
CA ALA A 24 -14.22 -13.33 -26.99
C ALA A 24 -13.31 -12.60 -27.99
N LYS A 25 -13.80 -12.41 -29.23
CA LYS A 25 -13.07 -11.66 -30.27
C LYS A 25 -13.02 -10.16 -29.97
N ILE A 26 -14.13 -9.58 -29.51
CA ILE A 26 -14.23 -8.14 -29.17
C ILE A 26 -13.29 -7.78 -28.00
N TYR A 27 -13.29 -8.61 -26.95
CA TYR A 27 -12.52 -8.36 -25.74
C TYR A 27 -11.11 -8.95 -25.76
N LEU A 28 -10.70 -9.55 -26.89
CA LEU A 28 -9.40 -10.19 -27.06
C LEU A 28 -9.07 -11.20 -25.95
N VAL A 29 -10.05 -12.02 -25.57
CA VAL A 29 -9.92 -13.00 -24.48
C VAL A 29 -10.17 -14.42 -25.02
N PRO A 30 -9.38 -15.42 -24.59
CA PRO A 30 -9.64 -16.80 -24.94
C PRO A 30 -11.07 -17.20 -24.60
N ARG A 31 -11.72 -17.86 -25.55
CA ARG A 31 -13.13 -18.24 -25.46
C ARG A 31 -13.43 -19.15 -24.25
N THR A 32 -12.46 -19.99 -23.90
CA THR A 32 -12.48 -20.86 -22.72
C THR A 32 -12.51 -20.04 -21.41
N THR A 33 -11.66 -19.02 -21.31
CA THR A 33 -11.63 -18.08 -20.17
C THR A 33 -12.95 -17.36 -19.99
N LEU A 34 -13.57 -16.92 -21.10
CA LEU A 34 -14.85 -16.23 -21.07
C LEU A 34 -16.01 -17.15 -20.66
N ARG A 35 -16.05 -18.38 -21.19
CA ARG A 35 -17.02 -19.41 -20.77
C ARG A 35 -16.87 -19.74 -19.29
N ARG A 36 -15.64 -19.88 -18.80
CA ARG A 36 -15.34 -20.15 -17.39
C ARG A 36 -15.86 -19.03 -16.48
N ARG A 37 -15.71 -17.77 -16.91
CA ARG A 37 -16.23 -16.60 -16.18
C ARG A 37 -17.77 -16.52 -16.18
N LEU A 38 -18.42 -16.83 -17.30
CA LEU A 38 -19.89 -16.92 -17.37
C LEU A 38 -20.45 -18.04 -16.48
N ASN A 39 -19.69 -19.12 -16.30
CA ASN A 39 -20.02 -20.22 -15.39
C ASN A 39 -19.61 -19.93 -13.93
N GLY A 40 -19.37 -18.67 -13.56
CA GLY A 40 -19.16 -18.27 -12.16
C GLY A 40 -17.72 -18.35 -11.65
N THR A 41 -16.72 -18.55 -12.51
CA THR A 41 -15.30 -18.45 -12.08
C THR A 41 -14.78 -17.02 -12.28
N PRO A 42 -14.66 -16.21 -11.21
CA PRO A 42 -14.13 -14.86 -11.32
C PRO A 42 -12.67 -14.84 -11.79
N SER A 43 -12.25 -13.70 -12.34
CA SER A 43 -10.82 -13.42 -12.55
C SER A 43 -10.13 -13.21 -11.21
N GLN A 44 -8.86 -13.61 -11.09
CA GLN A 44 -8.06 -13.50 -9.87
C GLN A 44 -8.19 -12.15 -9.12
N PRO A 45 -8.22 -10.96 -9.78
CA PRO A 45 -8.39 -9.69 -9.07
C PRO A 45 -9.73 -9.53 -8.34
N ASN A 46 -10.73 -10.30 -8.74
CA ASN A 46 -12.08 -10.32 -8.16
C ASN A 46 -12.30 -11.55 -7.26
N THR A 47 -11.27 -12.36 -7.04
CA THR A 47 -11.31 -13.56 -6.21
C THR A 47 -10.63 -13.26 -4.89
N MET A 48 -11.23 -13.67 -3.77
CA MET A 48 -10.57 -13.56 -2.48
C MET A 48 -9.42 -14.56 -2.37
N PRO A 49 -8.24 -14.14 -1.90
CA PRO A 49 -7.12 -15.04 -1.70
C PRO A 49 -7.46 -16.11 -0.66
N ASN A 50 -7.12 -17.37 -0.94
CA ASN A 50 -7.31 -18.49 0.00
C ASN A 50 -6.49 -18.34 1.29
N SER A 51 -5.46 -17.50 1.28
CA SER A 51 -4.62 -17.18 2.45
C SER A 51 -5.23 -16.13 3.38
N ARG A 52 -6.38 -15.56 3.04
CA ARG A 52 -7.05 -14.55 3.87
C ARG A 52 -7.63 -15.21 5.12
N LYS A 53 -7.15 -14.78 6.29
CA LYS A 53 -7.64 -15.29 7.59
C LYS A 53 -8.79 -14.47 8.19
N LEU A 54 -8.88 -13.17 7.89
CA LEU A 54 -9.93 -12.29 8.44
C LEU A 54 -11.08 -12.13 7.44
N THR A 55 -12.31 -12.04 7.94
CA THR A 55 -13.48 -11.72 7.11
C THR A 55 -13.50 -10.22 6.74
N ALA A 56 -14.35 -9.82 5.80
CA ALA A 56 -14.49 -8.40 5.40
C ALA A 56 -14.91 -7.52 6.58
N LEU A 57 -15.81 -8.02 7.42
CA LEU A 57 -16.29 -7.32 8.60
C LEU A 57 -15.21 -7.21 9.68
N GLU A 58 -14.43 -8.28 9.88
CA GLU A 58 -13.31 -8.28 10.83
C GLU A 58 -12.20 -7.31 10.40
N GLU A 59 -11.87 -7.29 9.11
CA GLU A 59 -10.92 -6.30 8.57
C GLU A 59 -11.44 -4.88 8.75
N GLU A 60 -12.73 -4.63 8.52
CA GLU A 60 -13.31 -3.29 8.76
C GLU A 60 -13.18 -2.87 10.23
N LYS A 61 -13.41 -3.78 11.18
CA LYS A 61 -13.21 -3.52 12.61
C LYS A 61 -11.74 -3.22 12.93
N LEU A 62 -10.82 -3.98 12.35
CA LEU A 62 -9.38 -3.78 12.54
C LEU A 62 -8.91 -2.44 11.98
N VAL A 63 -9.43 -2.04 10.80
CA VAL A 63 -9.14 -0.73 10.20
C VAL A 63 -9.66 0.40 11.08
N LYS A 64 -10.90 0.31 11.56
CA LYS A 64 -11.45 1.31 12.51
C LYS A 64 -10.57 1.45 13.75
N TYR A 65 -10.17 0.33 14.33
CA TYR A 65 -9.26 0.32 15.47
C TYR A 65 -7.93 1.05 15.19
N ILE A 66 -7.31 0.83 14.02
CA ILE A 66 -6.07 1.53 13.63
C ILE A 66 -6.30 3.04 13.46
N LEU A 67 -7.40 3.44 12.84
CA LEU A 67 -7.75 4.85 12.66
C LEU A 67 -8.04 5.53 14.01
N ASP A 68 -8.68 4.82 14.93
CA ASP A 68 -8.95 5.31 16.28
C ASP A 68 -7.65 5.52 17.06
N LEU A 69 -6.65 4.63 16.90
CA LEU A 69 -5.31 4.79 17.49
C LEU A 69 -4.60 6.05 16.93
N ASP A 70 -4.64 6.22 15.61
CA ASP A 70 -4.04 7.38 14.93
C ASP A 70 -4.69 8.70 15.39
N SER A 71 -6.02 8.71 15.54
CA SER A 71 -6.76 9.88 16.03
C SER A 71 -6.36 10.29 17.45
N GLN A 72 -5.93 9.33 18.28
CA GLN A 72 -5.45 9.55 19.65
C GLN A 72 -3.96 9.92 19.70
N SER A 73 -3.33 10.16 18.55
CA SER A 73 -1.89 10.41 18.43
C SER A 73 -1.00 9.27 18.96
N PHE A 74 -1.55 8.04 19.03
CA PHE A 74 -0.78 6.85 19.35
C PHE A 74 -0.43 6.11 18.05
N PRO A 75 0.85 6.01 17.67
CA PRO A 75 1.22 5.27 16.47
C PRO A 75 0.84 3.79 16.63
N PRO A 76 0.12 3.19 15.66
CA PRO A 76 -0.30 1.80 15.75
C PRO A 76 0.92 0.89 15.79
N GLN A 77 1.07 0.15 16.89
CA GLN A 77 2.13 -0.86 17.02
C GLN A 77 1.69 -2.16 16.37
N LEU A 78 2.61 -2.84 15.67
CA LEU A 78 2.34 -4.12 15.02
C LEU A 78 1.80 -5.16 16.01
N SER A 79 2.34 -5.19 17.22
CA SER A 79 1.89 -6.06 18.32
C SER A 79 0.44 -5.80 18.71
N GLY A 80 0.03 -4.53 18.84
CA GLY A 80 -1.35 -4.17 19.20
C GLY A 80 -2.36 -4.50 18.09
N VAL A 81 -1.96 -4.30 16.83
CA VAL A 81 -2.77 -4.69 15.67
C VAL A 81 -2.91 -6.21 15.59
N GLU A 82 -1.82 -6.95 15.82
CA GLU A 82 -1.82 -8.41 15.86
C GLU A 82 -2.69 -8.94 17.00
N GLU A 83 -2.61 -8.35 18.19
CA GLU A 83 -3.44 -8.73 19.34
C GLU A 83 -4.92 -8.52 19.06
N MET A 84 -5.29 -7.35 18.52
CA MET A 84 -6.68 -7.04 18.15
C MET A 84 -7.19 -8.01 17.08
N ALA A 85 -6.38 -8.32 16.07
CA ALA A 85 -6.76 -9.27 15.03
C ALA A 85 -6.89 -10.70 15.57
N ASN A 86 -6.02 -11.12 16.48
CA ASN A 86 -6.10 -12.43 17.13
C ASN A 86 -7.33 -12.56 18.02
N ARG A 87 -7.73 -11.50 18.74
CA ARG A 87 -9.00 -11.46 19.49
C ARG A 87 -10.21 -11.69 18.57
N LEU A 88 -10.26 -11.01 17.41
CA LEU A 88 -11.32 -11.22 16.43
C LEU A 88 -11.37 -12.66 15.86
N LEU A 89 -10.22 -13.32 15.76
CA LEU A 89 -10.14 -14.72 15.35
C LEU A 89 -10.58 -15.68 16.48
N ASP A 90 -10.23 -15.37 17.72
CA ASP A 90 -10.58 -16.17 18.89
C ASP A 90 -12.09 -16.16 19.15
N ASP A 91 -12.75 -15.01 18.96
CA ASP A 91 -14.22 -14.88 19.04
C ASP A 91 -14.97 -15.89 18.14
N ARG A 92 -14.35 -16.32 17.04
CA ARG A 92 -14.90 -17.32 16.10
C ARG A 92 -14.21 -18.69 16.17
N ASN A 93 -13.40 -18.95 17.20
CA ASN A 93 -12.59 -20.16 17.39
C ASN A 93 -11.68 -20.48 16.18
N ALA A 94 -11.09 -19.46 15.56
CA ALA A 94 -10.18 -19.61 14.44
C ALA A 94 -8.71 -19.61 14.88
N SER A 95 -7.86 -20.27 14.09
CA SER A 95 -6.42 -20.28 14.35
C SER A 95 -5.83 -18.85 14.36
N PRO A 96 -4.90 -18.55 15.28
CA PRO A 96 -4.29 -17.22 15.36
C PRO A 96 -3.51 -16.86 14.09
N LEU A 97 -3.28 -15.57 13.90
CA LEU A 97 -2.36 -15.08 12.89
C LEU A 97 -0.95 -15.61 13.15
N GLN A 98 -0.27 -15.97 12.08
CA GLN A 98 1.16 -16.24 12.11
C GLN A 98 1.84 -15.03 11.47
N THR A 99 2.36 -14.13 12.28
CA THR A 99 3.16 -13.01 11.78
C THR A 99 4.57 -13.52 11.47
N ARG A 100 4.98 -13.36 10.21
CA ARG A 100 6.37 -13.57 9.81
C ARG A 100 7.02 -12.20 9.80
N PHE A 101 7.82 -11.90 10.82
CA PHE A 101 8.69 -10.74 10.78
C PHE A 101 9.53 -10.80 9.51
N PHE A 102 9.63 -9.68 8.79
CA PHE A 102 10.63 -9.54 7.74
C PHE A 102 11.98 -9.92 8.34
N ARG A 103 12.74 -10.74 7.62
CA ARG A 103 14.07 -11.15 8.08
C ARG A 103 14.83 -9.87 8.44
N LYS A 104 15.45 -9.85 9.62
CA LYS A 104 16.29 -8.74 10.05
C LYS A 104 17.22 -8.38 8.89
N TYR A 105 17.23 -7.11 8.48
CA TYR A 105 18.09 -6.65 7.38
C TYR A 105 19.52 -7.13 7.67
N ASP A 106 20.17 -7.72 6.67
CA ASP A 106 21.49 -8.31 6.86
C ASP A 106 22.49 -7.19 7.20
N CYS A 107 22.88 -7.10 8.47
CA CYS A 107 23.79 -6.05 8.96
C CYS A 107 25.12 -6.06 8.20
N LYS A 108 25.57 -7.21 7.68
CA LYS A 108 26.78 -7.30 6.87
C LYS A 108 26.60 -6.59 5.53
N ARG A 109 25.41 -6.72 4.94
CA ARG A 109 25.05 -6.06 3.69
C ARG A 109 24.99 -4.54 3.87
N ALA A 110 24.44 -4.06 4.99
CA ALA A 110 24.46 -2.65 5.37
C ALA A 110 25.89 -2.09 5.54
N GLN A 111 26.80 -2.91 6.08
CA GLN A 111 28.20 -2.51 6.31
C GLN A 111 29.07 -2.57 5.04
N CYS A 112 28.65 -3.34 4.03
CA CYS A 112 29.31 -3.42 2.73
C CYS A 112 28.80 -2.37 1.72
N GLU A 113 27.84 -1.53 2.12
CA GLU A 113 27.36 -0.41 1.32
C GLU A 113 28.39 0.74 1.38
N GLU A 114 29.33 0.75 0.44
CA GLU A 114 30.30 1.82 0.30
C GLU A 114 29.59 3.10 -0.18
N PRO A 115 29.64 4.22 0.57
CA PRO A 115 28.93 5.45 0.22
C PRO A 115 29.30 5.99 -1.17
N ASP A 116 30.55 5.81 -1.57
CA ASP A 116 31.05 6.24 -2.87
C ASP A 116 30.49 5.42 -4.03
N ALA A 117 30.33 4.10 -3.86
CA ALA A 117 29.70 3.23 -4.85
C ALA A 117 28.22 3.58 -5.05
N ILE A 118 27.51 3.88 -3.95
CA ILE A 118 26.12 4.33 -3.97
C ILE A 118 26.01 5.68 -4.69
N ASN A 119 26.85 6.65 -4.33
CA ASN A 119 26.87 7.96 -4.96
C ASN A 119 27.28 7.91 -6.44
N ALA A 120 28.17 6.99 -6.82
CA ALA A 120 28.54 6.76 -8.21
C ALA A 120 27.36 6.20 -9.01
N TRP A 121 26.60 5.27 -8.44
CA TRP A 121 25.39 4.73 -9.06
C TRP A 121 24.32 5.82 -9.26
N PHE A 122 24.03 6.63 -8.25
CA PHE A 122 23.07 7.74 -8.39
C PHE A 122 23.50 8.76 -9.44
N ARG A 123 24.80 9.11 -9.49
CA ARG A 123 25.36 9.98 -10.54
C ARG A 123 25.15 9.38 -11.93
N LEU A 124 25.36 8.06 -12.09
CA LEU A 124 25.12 7.37 -13.35
C LEU A 124 23.64 7.41 -13.76
N VAL A 125 22.71 7.21 -12.82
CA VAL A 125 21.27 7.29 -13.07
C VAL A 125 20.87 8.69 -13.55
N VAL A 126 21.31 9.75 -12.85
CA VAL A 126 21.02 11.14 -13.23
C VAL A 126 21.59 11.46 -14.62
N ASN A 127 22.84 11.06 -14.89
CA ASN A 127 23.45 11.25 -16.21
C ASN A 127 22.69 10.50 -17.32
N THR A 128 22.14 9.32 -17.02
CA THR A 128 21.35 8.53 -17.97
C THR A 128 20.01 9.19 -18.27
N ILE A 129 19.32 9.68 -17.22
CA ILE A 129 18.08 10.45 -17.35
C ILE A 129 18.32 11.69 -18.22
N ALA A 130 19.39 12.44 -17.96
CA ALA A 130 19.76 13.63 -18.71
C ALA A 130 20.12 13.29 -20.18
N LYS A 131 20.89 12.23 -20.41
CA LYS A 131 21.32 11.80 -21.75
C LYS A 131 20.15 11.42 -22.66
N TYR A 132 19.16 10.72 -22.10
CA TYR A 132 18.01 10.24 -22.87
C TYR A 132 16.77 11.12 -22.73
N GLY A 133 16.86 12.25 -22.01
CA GLY A 133 15.74 13.17 -21.81
C GLY A 133 14.53 12.49 -21.17
N ILE A 134 14.75 11.56 -20.24
CA ILE A 134 13.67 10.77 -19.63
C ILE A 134 12.80 11.69 -18.78
N VAL A 135 11.52 11.78 -19.12
CA VAL A 135 10.54 12.57 -18.38
C VAL A 135 10.26 11.90 -17.04
N GLY A 136 10.14 12.66 -15.95
CA GLY A 136 9.92 12.10 -14.61
C GLY A 136 8.67 11.21 -14.49
N LEU A 137 7.68 11.39 -15.37
CA LEU A 137 6.48 10.55 -15.46
C LEU A 137 6.76 9.14 -16.01
N ASP A 138 7.86 8.96 -16.74
CA ASP A 138 8.30 7.67 -17.30
C ASP A 138 9.30 6.94 -16.39
N ILE A 139 9.67 7.55 -15.26
CA ILE A 139 10.50 6.92 -14.24
C ILE A 139 9.59 6.10 -13.34
N TYR A 140 9.39 4.84 -13.71
CA TYR A 140 8.61 3.90 -12.92
C TYR A 140 9.46 3.30 -11.80
N ASN A 141 9.03 3.45 -10.54
CA ASN A 141 9.72 2.82 -9.41
C ASN A 141 9.55 1.29 -9.51
N PHE A 142 10.64 0.55 -9.46
CA PHE A 142 10.64 -0.91 -9.70
C PHE A 142 10.17 -1.72 -8.47
N ASP A 143 9.72 -1.10 -7.39
CA ASP A 143 9.25 -1.77 -6.18
C ASP A 143 7.77 -1.50 -5.89
N GLU A 144 7.05 -2.52 -5.43
CA GLU A 144 5.66 -2.41 -4.94
C GLU A 144 5.52 -1.54 -3.66
N THR A 145 6.55 -0.79 -3.28
CA THR A 145 6.64 0.08 -2.09
C THR A 145 6.65 1.58 -2.40
N GLY A 146 6.14 2.00 -3.57
CA GLY A 146 6.08 3.42 -3.97
C GLY A 146 5.38 4.37 -2.96
N PHE A 147 4.55 3.84 -2.05
CA PHE A 147 3.98 4.64 -0.96
C PHE A 147 5.02 5.04 0.11
N MET A 148 5.95 4.15 0.46
CA MET A 148 6.96 4.42 1.51
C MET A 148 7.97 5.49 1.08
N LEU A 149 8.37 5.50 -0.20
CA LEU A 149 9.29 6.50 -0.73
C LEU A 149 8.63 7.90 -0.80
N LEU A 150 7.35 7.95 -1.20
CA LEU A 150 6.56 9.20 -1.21
C LEU A 150 6.35 9.74 0.21
N LEU A 151 6.08 8.84 1.17
CA LEU A 151 5.98 9.18 2.60
C LEU A 151 7.30 9.73 3.15
N LEU A 152 8.44 9.09 2.84
CA LEU A 152 9.77 9.57 3.24
C LEU A 152 10.09 10.95 2.65
N LEU A 153 9.74 11.18 1.38
CA LEU A 153 9.94 12.47 0.72
C LEU A 153 9.07 13.57 1.37
N LEU A 154 7.81 13.27 1.68
CA LEU A 154 6.90 14.16 2.41
C LEU A 154 7.40 14.45 3.84
N LEU A 155 7.94 13.45 4.53
CA LEU A 155 8.47 13.59 5.89
C LEU A 155 9.75 14.45 5.91
N LEU A 156 10.63 14.27 4.92
CA LEU A 156 11.80 15.12 4.73
C LEU A 156 11.41 16.56 4.34
N LEU A 157 10.38 16.73 3.49
CA LEU A 157 9.85 18.05 3.15
C LEU A 157 9.24 18.73 4.39
N TYR A 158 8.50 17.99 5.21
CA TYR A 158 7.91 18.48 6.46
C TYR A 158 8.99 18.89 7.47
N LEU A 159 10.02 18.06 7.68
CA LEU A 159 11.14 18.36 8.59
C LEU A 159 11.99 19.54 8.09
N THR A 160 12.15 19.69 6.77
CA THR A 160 12.87 20.83 6.19
C THR A 160 12.06 22.12 6.28
N LEU A 161 10.74 22.07 6.11
CA LEU A 161 9.83 23.21 6.34
C LEU A 161 9.76 23.62 7.82
N TRP A 162 9.77 22.64 8.74
CA TRP A 162 9.87 22.89 10.18
C TRP A 162 11.21 23.53 10.57
N ARG A 163 12.31 23.10 9.95
CA ARG A 163 13.65 23.68 10.13
C ARG A 163 13.79 25.10 9.56
N GLN A 164 13.00 25.45 8.55
CA GLN A 164 12.93 26.79 7.92
C GLN A 164 11.96 27.75 8.65
N GLY A 165 11.38 27.34 9.79
CA GLY A 165 10.64 28.23 10.68
C GLY A 165 9.18 28.51 10.30
N TRP A 166 8.57 27.70 9.43
CA TRP A 166 7.16 27.85 9.08
C TRP A 166 6.28 27.16 10.13
N ASN A 167 5.82 27.93 11.11
CA ASN A 167 4.83 27.47 12.08
C ASN A 167 3.45 27.36 11.38
N LEU A 168 2.94 26.14 11.16
CA LEU A 168 1.49 25.98 11.09
C LEU A 168 0.96 26.34 12.48
N CYS A 169 0.27 27.48 12.57
CA CYS A 169 -0.42 27.93 13.77
C CYS A 169 -1.51 26.93 14.17
N CYS A 170 -1.14 25.88 14.91
CA CYS A 170 -2.05 25.20 15.82
C CYS A 170 -1.91 25.90 17.17
N ARG A 171 -2.82 26.83 17.46
CA ARG A 171 -2.97 27.43 18.79
C ARG A 171 -3.38 26.30 19.75
N PRO A 172 -2.59 25.98 20.79
CA PRO A 172 -3.02 25.00 21.78
C PRO A 172 -4.20 25.58 22.58
N PRO A 173 -5.20 24.77 22.97
CA PRO A 173 -6.24 25.21 23.88
C PRO A 173 -5.62 25.58 25.24
N GLU A 174 -6.09 26.69 25.78
CA GLU A 174 -5.63 27.30 27.04
C GLU A 174 -5.68 26.27 28.18
N GLY A 175 -4.55 26.00 28.82
CA GLY A 175 -4.55 25.15 30.02
C GLY A 175 -3.23 24.56 30.52
N TYR A 176 -2.13 24.57 29.75
CA TYR A 176 -0.87 23.96 30.21
C TYR A 176 0.19 24.99 30.58
N VAL A 177 0.59 24.93 31.85
CA VAL A 177 1.56 25.80 32.52
C VAL A 177 2.96 25.60 31.91
N ALA A 178 3.57 26.72 31.50
CA ALA A 178 4.91 26.78 30.94
C ALA A 178 5.98 26.50 32.01
N TRP A 179 6.86 25.53 31.76
CA TRP A 179 8.14 25.45 32.48
C TRP A 179 9.12 26.45 31.84
N ARG A 180 9.39 27.53 32.56
CA ARG A 180 10.41 28.53 32.27
C ARG A 180 11.78 27.96 32.66
N ALA A 181 12.66 27.70 31.70
CA ALA A 181 14.07 27.50 31.98
C ALA A 181 14.70 28.89 32.24
N VAL A 182 15.14 29.11 33.48
CA VAL A 182 15.99 30.25 33.86
C VAL A 182 17.43 29.85 33.52
N GLY A 183 18.17 30.80 32.91
CA GLY A 183 19.58 30.63 32.54
C GLY A 183 20.56 30.74 33.70
#